data_AF-A0A6B3FFH2-F1
#
_entry.id   AF-A0A6B3FFH2-F1
#
_cell.length_a   1.000
_cell.length_b   1.000
_cell.length_c   1.000
_cell.angle_alpha   90.00
_cell.angle_beta   90.00
_cell.angle_gamma   90.00
#
_symmetry.space_group_name_H-M   'P 1'
#
loop_
_entity.id
_entity.type
_entity.pdbx_description
1 polymer ?
#
loop_
_entity_poly.entity_id
_entity_poly.type
_entity_poly.pdbx_seq_one_letter_code
_entity_poly.pdbx_strand_id
1 'polypeptide(L)' 'IQEIRARGALTIVVAEEGDDAVLPYADHLITVPATPTLLQPLVATVPLQVFACELATARGNEVDQPRNLAKSVTVE' A
#
# COMPACT_ATOMS: atom_id res chain seq x y z
N ILE A 1 -13.22 -6.59 7.66
CA ILE A 1 -13.49 -6.13 6.27
C ILE A 1 -14.99 -5.99 6.00
N GLN A 2 -15.81 -7.00 6.29
CA GLN A 2 -17.26 -6.95 5.98
C GLN A 2 -18.01 -5.77 6.65
N GLU A 3 -17.71 -5.46 7.92
CA GLU A 3 -18.35 -4.33 8.63
C GLU A 3 -18.08 -2.95 7.98
N ILE A 4 -16.87 -2.73 7.46
CA ILE A 4 -16.53 -1.46 6.78
C ILE A 4 -17.09 -1.41 5.35
N ARG A 5 -17.14 -2.55 4.66
CA ARG A 5 -17.75 -2.66 3.32
C ARG A 5 -19.25 -2.43 3.36
N ALA A 6 -19.93 -2.90 4.41
CA ALA A 6 -21.35 -2.61 4.63
C ALA A 6 -21.64 -1.10 4.77
N ARG A 7 -20.62 -0.28 5.04
CA ARG A 7 -20.69 1.19 5.11
C ARG A 7 -20.19 1.89 3.85
N GLY A 8 -19.97 1.15 2.75
CA GLY A 8 -19.54 1.69 1.46
C GLY A 8 -18.04 1.94 1.35
N ALA A 9 -17.21 1.35 2.22
CA ALA A 9 -15.76 1.46 2.07
C ALA A 9 -15.28 0.75 0.80
N LEU A 10 -14.47 1.45 0.00
CA LEU A 10 -13.70 0.86 -1.09
C LEU A 10 -12.50 0.09 -0.50
N THR A 11 -12.29 -1.14 -0.97
CA THR A 11 -11.25 -2.04 -0.48
C THR A 11 -10.18 -2.29 -1.54
N ILE A 12 -8.95 -1.90 -1.20
CA ILE A 12 -7.75 -2.25 -1.95
C ILE A 12 -7.01 -3.29 -1.12
N VAL A 13 -6.84 -4.49 -1.66
CA VAL A 13 -6.24 -5.64 -0.98
C VAL A 13 -4.89 -5.95 -1.60
N VAL A 14 -3.87 -6.15 -0.75
CA VAL A 14 -2.58 -6.70 -1.14
C VAL A 14 -2.54 -8.15 -0.67
N ALA A 15 -2.33 -9.10 -1.57
CA ALA A 15 -2.29 -10.53 -1.25
C ALA A 15 -1.27 -11.28 -2.11
N GLU A 16 -0.94 -12.49 -1.73
CA GLU A 16 -0.04 -13.33 -2.52
C GLU A 16 -0.72 -13.80 -3.81
N GLU A 17 0.09 -14.03 -4.86
CA GLU A 17 -0.34 -14.70 -6.07
C GLU A 17 -0.93 -16.09 -5.73
N GLY A 18 -2.17 -16.32 -6.17
CA GLY A 18 -2.89 -17.57 -5.91
C GLY A 18 -3.69 -17.61 -4.61
N ASP A 19 -3.70 -16.54 -3.80
CA ASP A 19 -4.60 -16.43 -2.66
C ASP A 19 -6.01 -16.00 -3.10
N ASP A 20 -6.78 -16.95 -3.64
CA ASP A 20 -8.15 -16.68 -4.11
C ASP A 20 -9.14 -16.40 -2.97
N ALA A 21 -8.77 -16.67 -1.72
CA ALA A 21 -9.65 -16.44 -0.57
C ALA A 21 -9.96 -14.95 -0.37
N VAL A 22 -9.12 -14.05 -0.89
CA VAL A 22 -9.31 -12.60 -0.76
C VAL A 22 -10.24 -11.99 -1.80
N LEU A 23 -10.50 -12.69 -2.92
CA LEU A 23 -11.30 -12.17 -4.05
C LEU A 23 -12.68 -11.62 -3.64
N PRO A 24 -13.46 -12.28 -2.75
CA PRO A 24 -14.76 -11.76 -2.35
C PRO A 24 -14.67 -10.44 -1.57
N TYR A 25 -13.49 -10.08 -1.07
CA TYR A 25 -13.25 -8.96 -0.16
C TYR A 25 -12.50 -7.79 -0.82
N ALA A 26 -12.10 -7.92 -2.08
CA ALA A 26 -11.28 -6.94 -2.80
C ALA A 26 -12.09 -6.27 -3.90
N ASP A 27 -12.23 -4.94 -3.83
CA ASP A 27 -12.70 -4.15 -4.97
C ASP A 27 -11.53 -3.89 -5.96
N HIS A 28 -10.32 -3.78 -5.41
CA HIS A 28 -9.07 -3.82 -6.14
C HIS A 28 -8.10 -4.81 -5.48
N LEU A 29 -7.49 -5.68 -6.29
CA LEU A 29 -6.49 -6.64 -5.82
C LEU A 29 -5.12 -6.30 -6.42
N ILE A 30 -4.12 -6.17 -5.55
CA ILE A 30 -2.71 -6.04 -5.91
C ILE A 30 -2.04 -7.34 -5.47
N THR A 31 -1.57 -8.14 -6.42
CA THR A 31 -0.87 -9.38 -6.11
C THR A 31 0.62 -9.14 -5.90
N VAL A 32 1.20 -9.82 -4.93
CA VAL A 32 2.65 -9.92 -4.72
C VAL A 32 3.08 -11.38 -4.84
N PRO A 33 4.34 -11.68 -5.20
CA PRO A 33 4.82 -13.06 -5.23
C PRO A 33 4.63 -13.74 -3.87
N ALA A 34 4.34 -15.04 -3.88
CA ALA A 34 4.36 -15.84 -2.66
C ALA A 34 5.78 -15.86 -2.09
N THR A 35 5.95 -15.44 -0.83
CA THR A 35 7.29 -15.38 -0.21
C THR A 35 7.29 -15.97 1.20
N PRO A 36 8.46 -16.39 1.73
CA PRO A 36 8.54 -16.84 3.12
C PRO A 36 7.97 -15.79 4.08
N THR A 37 7.26 -16.25 5.12
CA THR A 37 6.57 -15.38 6.09
C THR A 37 7.47 -14.29 6.68
N LEU A 38 8.76 -14.57 6.88
CA LEU A 38 9.72 -13.59 7.40
C LEU A 38 10.07 -12.47 6.40
N LEU A 39 9.92 -12.72 5.10
CA LEU A 39 10.15 -11.74 4.04
C LEU A 39 8.87 -11.01 3.61
N GLN A 40 7.70 -11.54 3.98
CA GLN A 40 6.41 -10.96 3.63
C GLN A 40 6.30 -9.46 3.98
N PRO A 41 6.76 -8.97 5.16
CA PRO A 41 6.70 -7.55 5.47
C PRO A 41 7.52 -6.70 4.50
N LEU A 42 8.67 -7.20 4.02
CA LEU A 42 9.51 -6.48 3.07
C LEU A 42 8.79 -6.37 1.72
N VAL A 43 8.29 -7.49 1.21
CA VAL A 43 7.66 -7.56 -0.12
C VAL A 43 6.35 -6.78 -0.14
N ALA A 44 5.52 -6.89 0.91
CA ALA A 44 4.24 -6.19 1.00
C ALA A 44 4.37 -4.65 1.11
N THR A 45 5.56 -4.13 1.48
CA THR A 45 5.78 -2.67 1.53
C THR A 45 5.98 -2.03 0.15
N VAL A 46 6.50 -2.78 -0.82
CA VAL A 46 6.78 -2.27 -2.17
C VAL A 46 5.53 -1.68 -2.85
N PRO A 47 4.38 -2.38 -2.93
CA PRO A 47 3.18 -1.79 -3.54
C PRO A 47 2.67 -0.57 -2.78
N LEU A 48 2.87 -0.50 -1.45
CA LEU A 48 2.49 0.67 -0.65
C LEU A 48 3.37 1.88 -0.96
N GLN A 49 4.67 1.66 -1.18
CA GLN A 49 5.61 2.72 -1.59
C GLN A 49 5.27 3.24 -2.98
N VAL A 50 4.99 2.35 -3.95
CA VAL A 50 4.57 2.72 -5.30
C VAL A 50 3.24 3.48 -5.25
N PHE A 51 2.26 2.99 -4.51
CA PHE A 51 0.97 3.67 -4.35
C PHE A 51 1.14 5.09 -3.79
N ALA A 52 1.99 5.28 -2.76
CA ALA A 52 2.25 6.59 -2.19
C ALA A 52 2.90 7.55 -3.21
N CYS A 53 3.87 7.06 -3.99
CA CYS A 53 4.56 7.83 -5.03
C CYS A 53 3.60 8.28 -6.13
N GLU A 54 2.82 7.34 -6.67
CA GLU A 54 1.84 7.62 -7.73
C GLU A 54 0.73 8.55 -7.23
N LEU A 55 0.23 8.35 -6.01
CA LEU A 55 -0.77 9.23 -5.41
C LEU A 55 -0.23 10.65 -5.19
N ALA A 56 1.00 10.78 -4.71
CA ALA A 56 1.63 12.08 -4.52
C ALA A 56 1.79 12.81 -5.87
N THR A 57 2.25 12.10 -6.89
CA THR A 57 2.39 12.61 -8.27
C THR A 57 1.04 13.03 -8.85
N ALA A 58 0.02 12.18 -8.75
CA ALA A 58 -1.33 12.48 -9.24
C ALA A 58 -1.97 13.70 -8.54
N ARG A 59 -1.58 13.96 -7.29
CA ARG A 59 -2.03 15.14 -6.52
C ARG A 59 -1.16 16.38 -6.74
N GLY A 60 -0.12 16.31 -7.57
CA GLY A 60 0.81 17.41 -7.81
C GLY A 60 1.68 17.78 -6.60
N ASN A 61 1.91 16.83 -5.69
CA ASN A 61 2.83 17.01 -4.58
C ASN A 61 4.27 16.74 -5.02
N GLU A 62 5.23 17.43 -4.42
CA GLU A 62 6.65 17.09 -4.53
C GLU A 62 6.91 15.77 -3.77
N VAL A 63 7.37 14.76 -4.49
CA VAL A 63 7.65 13.39 -3.99
C VAL A 63 8.98 13.30 -3.25
N ASP A 64 10.04 13.92 -3.78
CA ASP A 64 11.42 13.86 -3.27
C ASP A 64 11.65 14.85 -2.12
N GLN A 65 10.92 15.97 -2.12
CA GLN A 65 10.99 17.05 -1.13
C GLN A 65 9.61 17.37 -0.56
N PRO A 66 8.99 16.42 0.17
CA PRO A 66 7.70 16.65 0.79
C PRO A 66 7.75 17.83 1.77
N ARG A 67 6.68 18.64 1.76
CA ARG A 67 6.56 19.83 2.60
C ARG A 67 6.87 19.51 4.07
N ASN A 68 7.59 20.42 4.73
CA ASN A 68 7.90 20.35 6.17
C ASN A 68 8.77 19.16 6.61
N LEU A 69 9.40 18.44 5.68
CA LEU A 69 10.28 17.32 5.99
C LEU A 69 11.72 17.61 5.57
N ALA A 70 12.65 17.05 6.32
CA ALA A 70 14.07 16.98 5.98
C ALA A 70 14.48 15.51 5.89
N LYS A 71 15.50 15.21 5.08
CA LYS A 71 16.02 13.84 4.94
C LYS A 71 16.53 13.27 6.27
N SER A 72 17.08 14.14 7.11
CA SER A 72 17.52 13.86 8.47
C SER A 72 17.39 15.15 9.29
N VAL A 73 16.87 15.06 10.52
CA VAL A 73 16.86 16.19 11.45
C VAL A 73 18.14 16.13 12.27
N THR A 74 19.02 17.12 12.10
CA THR A 74 20.37 17.13 12.70
C THR A 74 20.56 18.25 13.73
N VAL A 75 19.49 18.95 14.11
CA VAL A 75 19.51 20.00 15.12
C VAL A 75 18.56 19.62 16.26
N GLU A 76 19.02 19.76 17.50
CA GLU A 76 18.24 19.59 18.73
C GLU A 76 17.32 20.81 18.98
#